data_AF-A0A0A1W8X3-F1
#
_entry.id   AF-A0A0A1W8X3-F1
#
_cell.length_a   1.000
_cell.length_b   1.000
_cell.length_c   1.000
_cell.angle_alpha   90.00
_cell.angle_beta   90.00
_cell.angle_gamma   90.00
#
_symmetry.space_group_name_H-M   'P 1'
#
loop_
_entity.id
_entity.type
_entity.pdbx_description
1 polymer ?
#
loop_
_entity_poly.entity_id
_entity_poly.type
_entity_poly.pdbx_seq_one_letter_code
_entity_poly.pdbx_strand_id
1 'polypeptide(L)'
;MRVMVCGSFTATHSCVEGHPHQHEWHVTAWFDALARADARLHRAALDTLLARLDGTTLPADADWNEDIAKQIGLLCNCVKVRVWRQADRLGCEWRPPCSTASS
;
A
#
# COMPACT_ATOMS: atom_id res chain seq x y z
N MET A 1 3.60 -19.99 -3.27
CA MET A 1 2.40 -19.80 -2.41
C MET A 1 2.29 -18.32 -2.12
N ARG A 2 1.11 -17.73 -1.94
CA ARG A 2 1.02 -16.30 -1.58
C ARG A 2 0.63 -16.13 -0.12
N VAL A 3 1.33 -15.22 0.56
CA VAL A 3 0.97 -14.74 1.90
C VAL A 3 0.27 -13.40 1.76
N MET A 4 -0.80 -13.20 2.53
CA MET A 4 -1.55 -11.94 2.55
C MET A 4 -1.45 -11.33 3.94
N VAL A 5 -1.20 -10.02 3.99
CA VAL A 5 -1.28 -9.22 5.21
C VAL A 5 -2.06 -7.94 4.93
N CYS A 6 -2.77 -7.46 5.93
CA CYS A 6 -3.62 -6.26 5.83
C CYS A 6 -3.21 -5.25 6.90
N GLY A 7 -3.49 -3.97 6.66
CA GLY A 7 -3.34 -2.90 7.64
C GLY A 7 -4.17 -1.69 7.22
N SER A 8 -4.20 -0.67 8.07
CA SER A 8 -4.72 0.64 7.71
C SER A 8 -3.90 1.74 8.35
N PHE A 9 -4.05 2.95 7.82
CA PHE A 9 -3.54 4.17 8.42
C PHE A 9 -4.49 5.32 8.08
N THR A 10 -4.44 6.36 8.90
CA THR A 10 -5.21 7.58 8.74
C THR A 10 -4.26 8.75 8.52
N ALA A 11 -4.47 9.53 7.47
CA ALA A 11 -3.59 10.65 7.14
C ALA A 11 -4.36 11.80 6.50
N THR A 12 -3.76 12.99 6.49
CA THR A 12 -4.30 14.18 5.83
C THR A 12 -3.69 14.30 4.44
N HIS A 13 -4.49 14.65 3.44
CA HIS A 13 -3.98 15.02 2.11
C HIS A 13 -4.78 16.17 1.51
N SER A 14 -4.29 16.77 0.43
CA SER A 14 -4.99 17.83 -0.29
C SER A 14 -5.37 17.31 -1.68
N CYS A 15 -6.67 17.25 -1.99
CA CYS A 15 -7.10 16.94 -3.35
C CYS A 15 -6.90 18.14 -4.28
N VAL A 16 -7.27 17.96 -5.55
CA VAL A 16 -7.20 19.00 -6.61
C VAL A 16 -7.94 20.30 -6.23
N GLU A 17 -8.92 20.23 -5.33
CA GLU A 17 -9.70 21.38 -4.83
C GLU A 17 -8.94 22.19 -3.76
N GLY A 18 -7.76 21.73 -3.32
CA GLY A 18 -6.84 22.46 -2.45
C GLY A 18 -7.22 22.48 -0.97
N HIS A 19 -8.30 21.81 -0.56
CA HIS A 19 -8.70 21.72 0.84
C HIS A 19 -8.11 20.47 1.51
N PRO A 20 -7.28 20.63 2.56
CA PRO A 20 -6.77 19.51 3.33
C PRO A 20 -7.92 18.78 4.02
N HIS A 21 -7.94 17.46 3.89
CA HIS A 21 -8.90 16.60 4.59
C HIS A 21 -8.28 15.24 4.88
N GLN A 22 -8.87 14.51 5.82
CA GLN A 22 -8.35 13.25 6.33
C GLN A 22 -9.12 12.06 5.75
N HIS A 23 -8.39 10.98 5.47
CA HIS A 23 -8.98 9.68 5.12
C HIS A 23 -8.34 8.57 5.92
N GLU A 24 -9.07 7.45 6.01
CA GLU A 24 -8.49 6.15 6.34
C GLU A 24 -8.25 5.37 5.03
N TRP A 25 -7.02 4.88 4.86
CA TRP A 25 -6.65 3.98 3.79
C TRP A 25 -6.51 2.56 4.34
N HIS A 26 -7.26 1.63 3.76
CA HIS A 26 -7.10 0.20 4.01
C HIS A 26 -6.17 -0.40 2.96
N VAL A 27 -5.17 -1.13 3.44
CA VAL A 27 -4.15 -1.77 2.60
C VAL A 27 -4.25 -3.27 2.73
N THR A 28 -4.21 -3.96 1.59
CA THR A 28 -3.93 -5.40 1.52
C THR A 28 -2.72 -5.63 0.64
N ALA A 29 -1.70 -6.32 1.15
CA ALA A 29 -0.49 -6.64 0.41
C ALA A 29 -0.33 -8.17 0.32
N TRP A 30 0.04 -8.65 -0.87
CA TRP A 30 0.34 -10.06 -1.13
C TRP A 30 1.81 -10.22 -1.46
N PHE A 31 2.41 -11.23 -0.84
CA PHE A 31 3.82 -11.55 -0.97
C PHE A 31 3.97 -12.95 -1.56
N ASP A 32 4.94 -13.13 -2.46
CA ASP A 32 5.31 -14.47 -2.89
C ASP A 32 6.18 -15.15 -1.84
N ALA A 33 5.88 -16.42 -1.58
CA ALA A 33 6.57 -17.25 -0.62
C ALA A 33 6.90 -18.59 -1.28
N LEU A 34 8.20 -18.85 -1.45
CA LEU A 34 8.73 -20.10 -2.01
C LEU A 34 8.50 -21.30 -1.07
N ALA A 35 8.42 -21.05 0.23
CA ALA A 35 8.16 -22.04 1.28
C ALA A 35 7.20 -21.47 2.34
N ARG A 36 7.06 -22.16 3.48
CA ARG A 36 6.30 -21.65 4.64
C ARG A 36 6.98 -20.38 5.18
N ALA A 37 6.55 -19.22 4.70
CA ALA A 37 7.01 -17.92 5.18
C ALA A 37 6.25 -17.51 6.45
N ASP A 38 6.95 -16.87 7.39
CA ASP A 38 6.32 -16.26 8.56
C ASP A 38 5.62 -14.96 8.13
N ALA A 39 4.29 -14.99 8.07
CA ALA A 39 3.47 -13.84 7.73
C ALA A 39 3.72 -12.62 8.65
N ARG A 40 4.24 -12.84 9.87
CA ARG A 40 4.55 -11.77 10.82
C ARG A 40 5.68 -10.87 10.35
N LEU A 41 6.65 -11.40 9.58
CA LEU A 41 7.72 -10.57 9.02
C LEU A 41 7.19 -9.62 7.96
N HIS A 42 6.34 -10.11 7.06
CA HIS A 42 5.66 -9.27 6.06
C HIS A 42 4.72 -8.26 6.72
N ARG A 43 4.02 -8.68 7.79
CA ARG A 43 3.16 -7.80 8.57
C ARG A 43 3.96 -6.68 9.24
N ALA A 44 5.06 -7.00 9.91
CA ALA A 44 5.92 -6.01 10.57
C ALA A 44 6.52 -5.01 9.56
N ALA A 45 6.93 -5.48 8.38
CA ALA A 45 7.41 -4.60 7.32
C ALA A 45 6.32 -3.65 6.81
N LEU A 46 5.09 -4.15 6.61
CA LEU A 46 3.95 -3.31 6.25
C LEU A 46 3.65 -2.30 7.37
N ASP A 47 3.50 -2.74 8.61
CA ASP A 47 3.18 -1.90 9.76
C ASP A 47 4.22 -0.78 9.95
N THR A 48 5.50 -1.08 9.74
CA THR A 48 6.59 -0.07 9.80
C THR A 48 6.39 1.05 8.78
N LEU A 49 5.95 0.72 7.56
CA LEU A 49 5.67 1.70 6.52
C LEU A 49 4.40 2.49 6.86
N LEU A 50 3.31 1.80 7.23
CA LEU A 50 2.03 2.44 7.55
C LEU A 50 2.16 3.39 8.74
N ALA A 51 2.91 3.02 9.78
CA ALA A 51 3.15 3.86 10.94
C ALA A 51 3.90 5.18 10.62
N ARG A 52 4.64 5.23 9.50
CA ARG A 52 5.28 6.49 9.03
C ARG A 52 4.29 7.42 8.34
N LEU A 53 3.19 6.89 7.82
CA LEU A 53 2.15 7.65 7.14
C LEU A 53 1.04 8.06 8.12
N ASP A 54 0.78 7.23 9.12
CA ASP A 54 -0.29 7.42 10.10
C ASP A 54 -0.12 8.73 10.88
N GLY A 55 -1.21 9.50 10.97
CA GLY A 55 -1.27 10.81 11.62
C GLY A 55 -0.52 11.93 10.89
N THR A 56 0.06 11.67 9.72
CA THR A 56 0.84 12.67 8.97
C THR A 56 0.01 13.42 7.92
N THR A 57 0.57 14.51 7.39
CA THR A 57 0.12 15.08 6.12
C THR A 57 0.94 14.48 4.99
N LEU A 58 0.29 13.78 4.06
CA LEU A 58 0.94 13.14 2.93
C LEU A 58 1.52 14.19 1.97
N PRO A 59 2.74 13.97 1.44
CA PRO A 59 3.26 14.79 0.37
C PRO A 59 2.47 14.55 -0.93
N ALA A 60 2.53 15.51 -1.85
CA ALA A 60 1.76 15.50 -3.11
C ALA A 60 2.13 14.38 -4.10
N ASP A 61 3.21 13.63 -3.83
CA ASP A 61 3.65 12.46 -4.58
C ASP A 61 3.34 11.14 -3.86
N ALA A 62 2.59 11.19 -2.74
CA ALA A 62 2.23 10.04 -1.93
C ALA A 62 0.79 10.10 -1.38
N ASP A 63 -0.06 11.00 -1.91
CA ASP A 63 -1.42 11.22 -1.45
C ASP A 63 -2.49 10.46 -2.25
N TRP A 64 -2.15 9.93 -3.42
CA TRP A 64 -3.05 9.10 -4.23
C TRP A 64 -2.95 7.62 -3.85
N ASN A 65 -4.07 6.90 -4.03
CA ASN A 65 -4.12 5.46 -3.76
C ASN A 65 -3.05 4.71 -4.55
N GLU A 66 -2.82 5.10 -5.80
CA GLU A 66 -1.86 4.56 -6.74
C GLU A 66 -0.43 4.71 -6.22
N ASP A 67 -0.09 5.86 -5.64
CA ASP A 67 1.27 6.15 -5.17
C ASP A 67 1.56 5.41 -3.87
N ILE A 68 0.59 5.38 -2.94
CA ILE A 68 0.64 4.53 -1.75
C ILE A 68 0.82 3.06 -2.15
N ALA A 69 0.04 2.58 -3.12
CA ALA A 69 0.12 1.19 -3.58
C ALA A 69 1.48 0.87 -4.21
N LYS A 70 2.05 1.78 -5.00
CA LYS A 70 3.41 1.64 -5.58
C LYS A 70 4.47 1.58 -4.48
N GLN A 71 4.43 2.50 -3.51
CA GLN A 71 5.42 2.55 -2.42
C GLN A 71 5.43 1.24 -1.60
N ILE A 72 4.25 0.74 -1.25
CA ILE A 72 4.10 -0.55 -0.54
C ILE A 72 4.52 -1.71 -1.44
N GLY A 73 4.29 -1.61 -2.74
CA GLY A 73 4.72 -2.57 -3.74
C GLY A 73 6.24 -2.76 -3.83
N LEU A 74 7.03 -1.81 -3.32
CA LEU A 74 8.48 -1.92 -3.24
C LEU A 74 8.98 -2.81 -2.09
N LEU A 75 8.09 -3.28 -1.20
CA LEU A 75 8.47 -4.24 -0.18
C LEU A 75 8.96 -5.55 -0.81
N CYS A 76 10.00 -6.13 -0.24
CA CYS A 76 10.63 -7.35 -0.76
C CYS A 76 9.61 -8.47 -0.95
N ASN A 77 9.62 -9.09 -2.15
CA ASN A 77 8.70 -10.14 -2.59
C ASN A 77 7.22 -9.73 -2.64
N CYS A 78 6.87 -8.44 -2.56
CA CYS A 78 5.51 -7.99 -2.79
C CYS A 78 5.14 -8.16 -4.26
N VAL A 79 4.03 -8.84 -4.51
CA VAL A 79 3.56 -9.16 -5.87
C VAL A 79 2.23 -8.50 -6.22
N LYS A 80 1.56 -7.91 -5.23
CA LYS A 80 0.31 -7.20 -5.40
C LYS A 80 0.05 -6.34 -4.18
N VAL A 81 -0.49 -5.15 -4.39
CA VAL A 81 -1.05 -4.30 -3.33
C VAL A 81 -2.43 -3.84 -3.77
N ARG A 82 -3.36 -3.80 -2.82
CA ARG A 82 -4.66 -3.15 -2.98
C ARG A 82 -4.77 -2.08 -1.92
N VAL A 83 -5.13 -0.87 -2.35
CA VAL A 83 -5.41 0.27 -1.46
C VAL A 83 -6.86 0.68 -1.66
N TRP A 84 -7.58 0.92 -0.57
CA TRP A 84 -9.00 1.24 -0.60
C TRP A 84 -9.35 2.31 0.46
N ARG A 85 -10.06 3.35 0.05
CA ARG A 85 -10.68 4.34 0.94
C ARG A 85 -12.17 4.09 1.01
N GLN A 86 -12.64 3.61 2.17
CA GLN A 86 -14.03 3.17 2.33
C GLN A 86 -15.03 4.32 2.19
N ALA A 87 -14.71 5.51 2.73
CA ALA A 87 -15.58 6.68 2.69
C ALA A 87 -15.87 7.14 1.25
N ASP A 88 -14.84 7.14 0.40
CA ASP A 88 -14.94 7.58 -1.00
C ASP A 88 -15.47 6.49 -1.93
N ARG A 89 -15.42 5.21 -1.50
CA ARG A 89 -15.64 4.04 -2.35
C ARG A 89 -14.68 3.99 -3.54
N LEU A 90 -13.43 4.42 -3.31
CA LEU A 90 -12.37 4.45 -4.31
C LEU A 90 -11.20 3.59 -3.86
N GLY A 91 -10.50 3.01 -4.82
CA GLY A 91 -9.26 2.30 -4.57
C GLY A 91 -8.56 1.87 -5.83
N CYS A 92 -7.39 1.31 -5.67
CA CYS A 92 -6.57 0.84 -6.78
C CYS A 92 -5.93 -0.51 -6.45
N GLU A 93 -5.41 -1.15 -7.49
CA GLU A 93 -4.57 -2.32 -7.39
C GLU A 93 -3.25 -2.04 -8.10
N TRP A 94 -2.15 -2.31 -7.40
CA TRP A 94 -0.81 -2.29 -7.96
C TRP A 94 -0.27 -3.71 -8.12
N ARG A 95 0.47 -3.93 -9.20
CA ARG A 95 1.26 -5.13 -9.45
C ARG A 95 2.60 -4.70 -10.03
N PRO A 96 3.70 -5.43 -9.77
CA PRO A 96 4.97 -5.14 -10.43
C PRO A 96 4.76 -5.28 -11.94
N PRO A 97 5.42 -4.42 -12.75
CA PRO A 97 5.39 -4.59 -14.20
C PRO A 97 5.86 -6.01 -14.51
N CYS A 98 5.11 -6.70 -15.36
CA CYS A 98 5.51 -8.02 -15.84
C CYS A 98 6.90 -7.84 -16.44
N SER A 99 7.92 -8.45 -15.85
CA SER A 99 9.22 -8.56 -16.48
C SER A 99 8.96 -9.33 -17.76
N THR A 100 8.86 -8.62 -18.88
CA THR A 100 8.98 -9.23 -20.19
C THR A 100 10.28 -9.99 -20.12
N ALA A 101 10.20 -11.31 -20.07
CA ALA A 101 11.37 -12.16 -20.08
C ALA A 101 12.12 -11.79 -21.36
N SER A 102 13.25 -11.08 -21.21
CA SER A 102 14.21 -10.91 -22.29
C SER A 102 14.57 -12.32 -22.73
N SER A 103 14.01 -12.70 -23.88
CA SER A 103 14.21 -13.99 -24.52
C SER A 103 15.58 -14.05 -25.16
#